data_AF-A0A7C9JGX4-F1
#
_entry.id   AF-A0A7C9JGX4-F1
#
_cell.length_a   1.000
_cell.length_b   1.000
_cell.length_c   1.000
_cell.angle_alpha   90.00
_cell.angle_beta   90.00
_cell.angle_gamma   90.00
#
_symmetry.space_group_name_H-M   'P 1'
#
loop_
_entity.id
_entity.type
_entity.pdbx_description
1 polymer ?
#
loop_
_entity_poly.entity_id
_entity_poly.type
_entity_poly.pdbx_seq_one_letter_code
_entity_poly.pdbx_strand_id
1 'polypeptide(L)'
;MARIVAYIDHRLGDPDLCPPTIAAAHYLSIRGLYRMFEARGLSAARYIRSRRLEKCRDELGSPGMAGVPVGVIAQRWGFRSCSHFSRVFLEEYGVSPAAYRKRGTEKKAA
;
A
#
# COMPACT_ATOMS: atom_id res chain seq x y z
N MET A 1 -2.87 -16.40 10.82
CA MET A 1 -2.90 -15.41 9.71
C MET A 1 -3.49 -14.08 10.16
N ALA A 2 -4.67 -14.04 10.79
CA ALA A 2 -5.32 -12.80 11.22
C ALA A 2 -4.39 -11.83 11.99
N ARG A 3 -3.60 -12.32 12.96
CA ARG A 3 -2.61 -11.49 13.68
C ARG A 3 -1.54 -10.86 12.78
N ILE A 4 -1.08 -11.57 11.76
CA ILE A 4 -0.06 -11.10 10.82
C ILE A 4 -0.64 -10.00 9.93
N VAL A 5 -1.88 -10.20 9.45
CA VAL A 5 -2.59 -9.19 8.64
C VAL A 5 -2.84 -7.92 9.47
N ALA A 6 -3.32 -8.06 10.71
CA ALA A 6 -3.50 -6.93 11.60
C ALA A 6 -2.18 -6.18 11.87
N TYR A 7 -1.08 -6.91 12.10
CA TYR A 7 0.25 -6.33 12.26
C TYR A 7 0.70 -5.54 11.02
N ILE A 8 0.49 -6.10 9.83
CA ILE A 8 0.77 -5.42 8.56
C ILE A 8 -0.04 -4.12 8.47
N ASP A 9 -1.35 -4.20 8.70
CA ASP A 9 -2.27 -3.06 8.55
C ASP A 9 -1.94 -1.91 9.49
N HIS A 10 -1.57 -2.21 10.74
CA HIS A 10 -1.14 -1.20 11.71
C HIS A 10 0.21 -0.55 11.37
N ARG A 11 1.03 -1.19 10.54
CA ARG A 11 2.39 -0.73 10.21
C ARG A 11 2.58 -0.36 8.75
N LEU A 12 1.51 -0.22 7.96
CA LEU A 12 1.64 0.06 6.52
C LEU A 12 2.48 1.30 6.20
N GLY A 13 2.42 2.32 7.07
CA GLY A 13 3.19 3.55 6.93
C GLY A 13 4.70 3.42 7.22
N ASP A 14 5.12 2.33 7.88
CA ASP A 14 6.53 2.06 8.15
C ASP A 14 7.21 1.60 6.85
N PRO A 15 8.17 2.36 6.28
CA PRO A 15 8.82 2.01 5.02
C PRO A 15 9.76 0.80 5.15
N ASP A 16 10.11 0.37 6.37
CA ASP A 16 10.91 -0.83 6.66
C ASP A 16 10.06 -2.09 6.82
N LEU A 17 8.72 -1.97 6.85
CA LEU A 17 7.82 -3.12 6.88
C LEU A 17 8.00 -4.00 5.64
N CYS A 18 8.60 -5.17 5.85
CA CYS A 18 8.89 -6.18 4.84
C CYS A 18 8.79 -7.61 5.43
N PRO A 19 8.73 -8.67 4.59
CA PRO A 19 8.57 -10.05 5.08
C PRO A 19 9.57 -10.48 6.17
N PRO A 20 10.88 -10.17 6.10
CA PRO A 20 11.81 -10.42 7.21
C PRO A 20 11.39 -9.80 8.54
N THR A 21 11.01 -8.51 8.55
CA THR A 21 10.60 -7.80 9.78
C THR A 21 9.31 -8.36 10.38
N ILE A 22 8.37 -8.79 9.54
CA ILE A 22 7.12 -9.42 9.98
C ILE A 22 7.39 -10.79 10.60
N ALA A 23 8.26 -11.59 9.96
CA ALA A 23 8.64 -12.90 10.48
C ALA A 23 9.28 -12.78 11.86
N ALA A 24 10.24 -11.84 12.02
CA ALA A 24 10.89 -11.54 13.28
C ALA A 24 9.88 -11.12 14.38
N ALA A 25 8.95 -10.22 14.07
CA ALA A 25 7.94 -9.74 15.02
C ALA A 25 6.95 -10.82 15.49
N HIS A 26 6.82 -11.92 14.75
CA HIS A 26 5.93 -13.03 15.09
C HIS A 26 6.66 -14.32 15.47
N TYR A 27 7.99 -14.27 15.67
CA TYR A 27 8.82 -15.43 15.99
C TYR A 27 8.69 -16.56 14.96
N LEU A 28 8.53 -16.20 13.69
CA LEU A 28 8.44 -17.13 12.57
C LEU A 28 9.75 -17.14 11.79
N SER A 29 10.07 -18.30 11.23
CA SER A 29 11.05 -18.32 10.14
C SER A 29 10.46 -17.62 8.91
N ILE A 30 11.31 -16.94 8.14
CA ILE A 30 10.88 -16.29 6.89
C ILE A 30 10.28 -17.30 5.89
N ARG A 31 10.80 -18.53 5.86
CA ARG A 31 10.27 -19.63 5.06
C ARG A 31 8.86 -20.02 5.52
N GLY A 32 8.63 -20.08 6.83
CA GLY A 32 7.30 -20.33 7.40
C GLY A 32 6.30 -19.23 7.02
N LEU A 33 6.72 -17.96 7.09
CA LEU A 33 5.90 -16.84 6.65
C LEU A 33 5.51 -16.97 5.17
N TYR A 34 6.46 -17.25 4.28
CA TYR A 34 6.15 -17.42 2.86
C TYR A 34 5.18 -18.58 2.62
N ARG A 35 5.41 -19.75 3.23
CA ARG A 35 4.47 -20.89 3.11
C ARG A 35 3.06 -20.53 3.56
N MET A 36 2.90 -19.73 4.63
CA MET A 36 1.59 -19.29 5.10
C MET A 36 0.83 -18.40 4.10
N PHE A 37 1.55 -17.56 3.35
CA PHE A 37 1.01 -16.71 2.29
C PHE A 37 0.76 -17.51 1.01
N GLU A 38 1.70 -18.36 0.61
CA GLU A 38 1.61 -19.23 -0.57
C GLU A 38 0.45 -20.23 -0.48
N ALA A 39 0.22 -20.80 0.71
CA ALA A 39 -0.95 -21.66 0.97
C ALA A 39 -2.30 -20.94 0.74
N ARG A 40 -2.29 -19.62 0.56
CA ARG A 40 -3.46 -18.78 0.23
C ARG A 40 -3.36 -18.16 -1.17
N GLY A 41 -2.39 -18.57 -1.98
CA GLY A 41 -2.13 -17.99 -3.30
C GLY A 41 -1.60 -16.55 -3.26
N LEU A 42 -1.04 -16.12 -2.13
CA LEU A 42 -0.55 -14.75 -1.94
C LEU A 42 0.97 -14.70 -1.83
N SER A 43 1.54 -13.53 -2.12
CA SER A 43 2.93 -13.19 -1.77
C SER A 43 2.91 -12.14 -0.66
N ALA A 44 3.68 -12.35 0.40
CA ALA A 44 3.74 -11.42 1.54
C ALA A 44 4.16 -10.00 1.11
N ALA A 45 5.17 -9.88 0.24
CA ALA A 45 5.63 -8.59 -0.27
C ALA A 45 4.60 -7.93 -1.20
N ARG A 46 3.96 -8.73 -2.07
CA ARG A 46 2.87 -8.22 -2.92
C ARG A 46 1.70 -7.74 -2.08
N TYR A 47 1.34 -8.48 -1.03
CA TYR A 47 0.25 -8.15 -0.13
C TYR A 47 0.47 -6.80 0.55
N ILE A 48 1.65 -6.56 1.15
CA ILE A 48 2.00 -5.27 1.77
C ILE A 48 1.86 -4.14 0.74
N ARG A 49 2.39 -4.33 -0.47
CA ARG A 49 2.32 -3.33 -1.54
C ARG A 49 0.88 -3.02 -1.94
N SER A 50 0.05 -4.04 -2.15
CA SER A 50 -1.37 -3.87 -2.51
C SER A 50 -2.13 -3.14 -1.41
N ARG A 51 -1.93 -3.48 -0.14
CA ARG A 51 -2.56 -2.76 0.98
C ARG A 51 -2.12 -1.29 1.07
N ARG A 52 -0.85 -0.99 0.83
CA ARG A 52 -0.37 0.41 0.74
C ARG A 52 -1.01 1.16 -0.42
N LEU A 53 -1.11 0.53 -1.60
CA LEU A 53 -1.74 1.11 -2.79
C LEU A 53 -3.23 1.40 -2.57
N GLU A 54 -3.95 0.49 -1.92
CA GLU A 54 -5.37 0.67 -1.57
C GLU A 54 -5.55 1.90 -0.68
N LYS A 55 -4.74 2.05 0.37
CA LYS A 55 -4.81 3.22 1.26
C LYS A 55 -4.46 4.53 0.54
N CYS A 56 -3.46 4.52 -0.32
CA CYS A 56 -3.17 5.68 -1.17
C CYS A 56 -4.35 6.02 -2.07
N ARG A 57 -5.00 5.02 -2.69
CA ARG A 57 -6.17 5.23 -3.56
C ARG A 57 -7.34 5.84 -2.80
N ASP A 58 -7.62 5.33 -1.60
CA ASP A 58 -8.69 5.84 -0.73
C ASP A 58 -8.45 7.31 -0.37
N GLU A 59 -7.22 7.68 0.02
CA GLU A 59 -6.88 9.08 0.29
C GLU A 59 -6.92 9.95 -0.96
N LEU A 60 -6.42 9.45 -2.10
CA LEU A 60 -6.42 10.21 -3.36
C LEU A 60 -7.84 10.50 -3.87
N GLY A 61 -8.81 9.64 -3.57
CA GLY A 61 -10.22 9.84 -3.89
C GLY A 61 -10.99 10.69 -2.88
N SER A 62 -10.39 11.02 -1.73
CA SER A 62 -11.05 11.78 -0.68
C SER A 62 -10.97 13.30 -0.94
N PRO A 63 -12.09 14.04 -0.95
CA PRO A 63 -12.09 15.49 -1.15
C PRO A 63 -11.26 16.24 -0.10
N GLY A 64 -11.25 15.76 1.15
CA GLY A 64 -10.48 16.36 2.24
C GLY A 64 -8.96 16.25 2.04
N MET A 65 -8.50 15.41 1.12
CA MET A 65 -7.09 15.24 0.78
C MET A 65 -6.70 15.87 -0.57
N ALA A 66 -7.60 16.63 -1.20
CA ALA A 66 -7.36 17.23 -2.53
C ALA A 66 -6.13 18.16 -2.55
N GLY A 67 -5.89 18.89 -1.46
CA GLY A 67 -4.75 19.78 -1.31
C GLY A 67 -3.43 19.11 -0.90
N VAL A 68 -3.46 17.81 -0.52
CA VAL A 68 -2.26 17.11 -0.06
C VAL A 68 -1.46 16.62 -1.26
N PRO A 69 -0.13 16.90 -1.37
CA PRO A 69 0.66 16.41 -2.48
C PRO A 69 0.64 14.87 -2.58
N VAL A 70 0.57 14.34 -3.80
CA VAL A 70 0.56 12.88 -4.06
C VAL A 70 1.74 12.18 -3.40
N GLY A 71 2.93 12.80 -3.44
CA GLY A 71 4.14 12.26 -2.81
C GLY A 71 4.04 12.16 -1.29
N VAL A 72 3.35 13.10 -0.64
CA VAL A 72 3.13 13.07 0.82
C VAL A 72 2.20 11.92 1.20
N ILE A 73 1.13 11.68 0.42
CA ILE A 73 0.26 10.51 0.60
C ILE A 73 1.07 9.21 0.43
N ALA A 74 1.90 9.13 -0.61
CA ALA A 74 2.73 7.95 -0.86
C ALA A 74 3.70 7.68 0.32
N GLN A 75 4.37 8.72 0.82
CA GLN A 75 5.30 8.60 1.95
C GLN A 75 4.58 8.18 3.24
N ARG A 76 3.39 8.72 3.53
CA ARG A 76 2.57 8.33 4.69
C ARG A 76 2.27 6.84 4.72
N TRP A 77 2.11 6.22 3.54
CA TRP A 77 1.85 4.79 3.39
C TRP A 77 3.11 3.98 3.06
N GLY A 78 4.30 4.48 3.41
CA GLY A 78 5.55 3.70 3.38
C GLY A 78 6.23 3.60 2.01
N PHE A 79 5.85 4.40 1.01
CA PHE A 79 6.60 4.50 -0.24
C PHE A 79 7.75 5.50 -0.11
N ARG A 80 8.98 5.02 -0.27
CA ARG A 80 10.19 5.87 -0.22
C ARG A 80 10.38 6.77 -1.45
N SER A 81 9.86 6.36 -2.60
CA SER A 81 10.05 7.06 -3.87
C SER A 81 8.72 7.31 -4.56
N CYS A 82 8.48 8.58 -4.91
CA CYS A 82 7.31 9.00 -5.66
C CYS A 82 7.29 8.40 -7.08
N SER A 83 8.45 8.26 -7.72
CA SER A 83 8.55 7.67 -9.06
C SER A 83 8.22 6.18 -9.02
N HIS A 84 8.73 5.46 -8.02
CA HIS A 84 8.38 4.06 -7.83
C HIS A 84 6.89 3.90 -7.54
N PHE A 85 6.34 4.71 -6.63
CA PHE A 85 4.92 4.73 -6.31
C PHE A 85 4.05 4.97 -7.55
N SER A 86 4.33 6.02 -8.33
CA SER A 86 3.55 6.34 -9.52
C SER A 86 3.56 5.20 -10.54
N ARG A 87 4.71 4.54 -10.72
CA ARG A 87 4.82 3.38 -11.62
C ARG A 87 3.95 2.21 -11.13
N VAL A 88 4.10 1.79 -9.87
CA VAL A 88 3.34 0.64 -9.36
C VAL A 88 1.84 0.93 -9.21
N PHE A 89 1.46 2.19 -8.97
CA PHE A 89 0.06 2.61 -8.92
C PHE A 89 -0.57 2.56 -10.32
N LEU A 90 0.15 3.01 -11.34
CA LEU A 90 -0.28 2.91 -12.74
C LEU A 90 -0.40 1.44 -13.18
N GLU A 91 0.58 0.60 -12.84
CA GLU A 91 0.55 -0.83 -13.15
C GLU A 91 -0.66 -1.54 -12.52
N GLU A 92 -1.03 -1.18 -11.28
CA GLU A 92 -2.14 -1.82 -10.56
C GLU A 92 -3.52 -1.27 -10.96
N TYR A 93 -3.64 0.04 -11.20
CA TYR A 93 -4.94 0.71 -11.40
C TYR A 93 -5.17 1.27 -12.81
N GLY A 94 -4.20 1.17 -13.71
CA GLY A 94 -4.30 1.62 -15.10
C GLY A 94 -4.33 3.15 -15.28
N VAL A 95 -4.23 3.93 -14.21
CA VAL A 95 -4.19 5.40 -14.25
C VAL A 95 -3.15 5.94 -13.27
N SER A 96 -2.55 7.08 -13.59
CA SER A 96 -1.58 7.71 -12.68
C SER A 96 -2.28 8.26 -11.42
N PRO A 97 -1.57 8.34 -10.27
CA PRO A 97 -2.14 8.89 -9.04
C PRO A 97 -2.73 10.30 -9.20
N ALA A 98 -2.06 11.16 -9.98
CA ALA A 98 -2.51 12.52 -10.24
C ALA A 98 -3.77 12.55 -11.12
N ALA A 99 -3.83 11.70 -12.15
CA ALA A 99 -5.02 11.58 -12.99
C ALA A 99 -6.20 10.98 -12.21
N TYR A 100 -5.95 9.98 -11.35
CA TYR A 100 -6.96 9.40 -10.47
C TYR A 100 -7.60 10.45 -9.57
N ARG A 101 -6.78 11.31 -8.95
CA ARG A 101 -7.26 12.42 -8.13
C ARG A 101 -8.14 13.39 -8.92
N LYS A 102 -7.67 13.84 -10.10
CA LYS A 102 -8.43 14.77 -10.94
C LYS A 102 -9.83 14.23 -11.27
N ARG A 103 -9.93 12.94 -11.61
CA ARG A 103 -11.23 12.28 -11.87
C ARG A 103 -12.15 12.26 -10.65
N GLY A 104 -11.59 12.05 -9.45
CA GLY A 104 -12.35 12.06 -8.20
C GLY A 104 -12.91 13.45 -7.86
N THR A 105 -12.16 14.51 -8.20
CA THR A 105 -12.62 15.90 -8.04
C THR A 105 -13.63 16.30 -9.12
N GLU A 106 -13.45 15.87 -10.36
CA GLU A 106 -14.34 16.18 -11.49
C GLU A 106 -15.72 15.53 -11.35
N LYS A 107 -15.79 14.25 -10.91
CA LYS A 107 -17.06 13.54 -10.68
C LYS A 107 -17.93 14.12 -9.55
N LYS A 108 -17.41 15.03 -8.73
CA LYS A 108 -18.16 15.69 -7.64
C LYS A 108 -18.50 17.15 -7.92
N ALA A 109 -17.98 17.72 -9.00
CA ALA A 109 -18.27 19.09 -9.44
C ALA A 109 -19.34 19.17 -10.54
N ALA A 110 -19.79 18.01 -11.04
CA ALA A 110 -20.93 17.83 -11.93
C ALA A 110 -22.10 17.22 -11.16
#